data_AF-A0A8T3RI30-F1
#
_entry.id   AF-A0A8T3RI30-F1
#
_cell.length_a   1.000
_cell.length_b   1.000
_cell.length_c   1.000
_cell.angle_alpha   90.00
_cell.angle_beta   90.00
_cell.angle_gamma   90.00
#
_symmetry.space_group_name_H-M   'P 1'
#
loop_
_entity.id
_entity.type
_entity.pdbx_description
1 polymer ?
#
loop_
_entity_poly.entity_id
_entity_poly.type
_entity_poly.pdbx_seq_one_letter_code
_entity_poly.pdbx_strand_id
1 'polypeptide(L)' 'GFGVSRPAHVRRLAPLADGIVVASALIDAMGPDGRDTARMRTLVEELTDATMR' A
#
# COMPACT_ATOMS: atom_id res chain seq x y z
N GLY A 1 9.29 -2.87 -5.42
CA GLY A 1 9.55 -2.82 -3.97
C GLY A 1 10.13 -1.51 -3.47
N PHE A 2 10.28 -0.45 -4.29
CA PHE A 2 10.71 0.87 -3.84
C PHE A 2 9.69 1.92 -4.32
N GLY A 3 9.24 2.83 -3.45
CA GLY A 3 8.35 3.94 -3.80
C GLY A 3 6.87 3.61 -4.05
N VAL A 4 6.37 2.43 -3.65
CA VAL A 4 4.93 2.12 -3.74
C VAL A 4 4.23 2.68 -2.51
N SER A 5 3.31 3.62 -2.70
CA SER A 5 2.59 4.29 -1.60
C SER A 5 1.17 4.73 -1.95
N ARG A 6 0.72 4.47 -3.19
CA ARG A 6 -0.57 4.93 -3.70
C ARG A 6 -1.22 3.84 -4.56
N PRO A 7 -2.56 3.75 -4.59
CA PRO A 7 -3.30 2.86 -5.49
C PRO A 7 -2.89 2.98 -6.97
N ALA A 8 -2.58 4.19 -7.44
CA ALA A 8 -2.11 4.42 -8.80
C ALA A 8 -0.77 3.72 -9.12
N HIS A 9 0.14 3.62 -8.14
CA HIS A 9 1.39 2.88 -8.33
C HIS A 9 1.10 1.37 -8.46
N VAL A 10 0.17 0.86 -7.64
CA VAL A 10 -0.26 -0.55 -7.68
C VAL A 10 -0.88 -0.88 -9.03
N ARG A 11 -1.87 -0.10 -9.49
CA ARG A 11 -2.52 -0.33 -10.81
C ARG A 11 -1.54 -0.36 -11.97
N ARG A 12 -0.47 0.43 -11.90
CA ARG A 12 0.56 0.47 -12.95
C ARG A 12 1.51 -0.73 -12.90
N LEU A 13 1.74 -1.29 -11.71
CA LEU A 13 2.69 -2.38 -11.48
C LEU A 13 2.04 -3.77 -11.52
N ALA A 14 0.78 -3.88 -11.10
CA ALA A 14 0.06 -5.16 -11.01
C ALA A 14 0.04 -5.96 -12.32
N PRO A 15 -0.04 -5.35 -13.53
CA PRO A 15 0.05 -6.11 -14.78
C PRO A 15 1.45 -6.65 -15.12
N LEU A 16 2.49 -6.21 -14.41
CA LEU A 16 3.90 -6.44 -14.74
C LEU A 16 4.66 -7.24 -13.68
N ALA A 17 4.01 -7.59 -12.57
CA ALA A 17 4.64 -8.25 -11.43
C ALA A 17 3.70 -9.26 -10.78
N ASP A 18 4.24 -10.40 -10.36
CA ASP A 18 3.49 -11.42 -9.62
C ASP A 18 3.15 -11.00 -8.18
N GLY A 19 3.83 -9.98 -7.66
CA GLY A 19 3.62 -9.47 -6.31
C GLY A 19 4.20 -8.08 -6.10
N ILE A 20 3.61 -7.35 -5.15
CA ILE A 20 4.01 -5.98 -4.79
C ILE A 20 4.24 -5.93 -3.28
N VAL A 21 5.43 -5.48 -2.88
CA VAL A 21 5.80 -5.26 -1.48
C VAL A 21 5.76 -3.77 -1.17
N VAL A 22 5.06 -3.41 -0.09
CA VAL A 22 4.88 -2.04 0.41
C VAL A 22 5.34 -1.98 1.86
N ALA A 23 6.34 -1.15 2.16
CA ALA A 23 6.92 -1.03 3.49
C ALA A 23 6.69 0.36 4.10
N SER A 24 7.45 1.36 3.66
CA SER A 24 7.43 2.71 4.25
C SER A 24 6.03 3.32 4.32
N ALA A 25 5.21 3.15 3.27
CA ALA A 25 3.85 3.70 3.27
C ALA A 25 2.95 3.09 4.36
N LEU A 26 3.13 1.81 4.71
CA LEU A 26 2.39 1.19 5.81
C LEU A 26 2.88 1.71 7.17
N ILE A 27 4.19 1.89 7.33
CA ILE A 27 4.77 2.47 8.54
C ILE A 27 4.29 3.91 8.74
N ASP A 28 4.34 4.73 7.68
CA ASP A 28 3.87 6.11 7.71
C ASP A 28 2.36 6.20 8.02
N ALA A 29 1.57 5.23 7.54
CA ALA A 29 0.14 5.18 7.81
C ALA A 29 -0.20 4.90 9.28
N MET A 30 0.69 4.24 10.03
CA MET A 30 0.53 4.05 11.48
C MET A 30 0.75 5.34 12.29
N GLY A 31 1.15 6.43 11.64
CA GLY A 31 1.39 7.72 12.28
C GLY A 31 2.67 7.77 13.10
N PRO A 32 2.99 8.94 13.69
CA PRO A 32 4.26 9.18 14.38
C PRO A 32 4.50 8.25 15.58
N ASP A 33 3.43 7.83 16.26
CA ASP A 33 3.51 6.92 17.41
C ASP A 33 3.44 5.44 17.02
N GLY A 34 3.23 5.12 15.74
CA GLY A 34 3.15 3.74 15.24
C GLY A 34 1.91 2.97 15.72
N ARG A 35 0.82 3.66 16.07
CA ARG A 35 -0.37 3.07 16.70
C ARG A 35 -1.64 3.14 15.85
N ASP A 36 -1.63 3.91 14.77
CA ASP A 36 -2.81 4.09 13.91
C ASP A 36 -3.02 2.90 12.97
N THR A 37 -3.38 1.76 13.57
CA THR A 37 -3.64 0.52 12.84
C THR A 37 -4.92 0.58 12.00
N ALA A 38 -5.86 1.47 12.35
CA ALA A 38 -7.07 1.71 11.57
C ALA A 38 -6.72 2.36 10.23
N ARG A 39 -5.91 3.42 10.26
CA ARG A 39 -5.46 4.08 9.02
C ARG A 39 -4.55 3.18 8.20
N MET A 40 -3.65 2.42 8.84
CA MET A 40 -2.85 1.41 8.13
C MET A 40 -3.73 0.37 7.44
N ARG A 41 -4.79 -0.12 8.10
CA ARG A 41 -5.77 -1.05 7.50
C ARG A 41 -6.44 -0.43 6.28
N THR A 42 -6.95 0.79 6.37
CA THR A 42 -7.58 1.48 5.24
C THR A 42 -6.62 1.56 4.04
N LEU A 43 -5.34 1.88 4.28
CA LEU A 43 -4.35 1.89 3.22
C LEU A 43 -4.13 0.50 2.61
N VAL A 44 -4.09 -0.57 3.42
CA VAL A 44 -3.98 -1.95 2.91
C VAL A 44 -5.19 -2.29 2.03
N GLU A 45 -6.39 -1.93 2.45
CA GLU A 45 -7.63 -2.16 1.68
C GLU A 45 -7.58 -1.42 0.34
N GLU A 46 -7.26 -0.11 0.33
CA GLU A 46 -7.13 0.68 -0.90
C GLU A 46 -6.08 0.13 -1.87
N LEU A 47 -4.93 -0.34 -1.34
CA LEU A 47 -3.86 -0.91 -2.16
C LEU A 47 -4.25 -2.30 -2.69
N THR A 48 -4.98 -3.09 -1.90
CA THR A 48 -5.47 -4.42 -2.32
C THR A 48 -6.55 -4.28 -3.39
N ASP A 49 -7.51 -3.37 -3.21
CA ASP A 49 -8.52 -3.08 -4.23
C ASP A 49 -7.89 -2.63 -5.54
N ALA A 50 -6.77 -1.91 -5.49
CA ALA A 50 -6.01 -1.50 -6.66
C ALA A 50 -5.29 -2.65 -7.39
N THR A 51 -5.22 -3.85 -6.81
CA THR A 51 -4.74 -5.07 -7.47
C THR A 51 -5.84 -5.77 -8.26
N MET A 52 -7.11 -5.58 -7.87
CA MET A 52 -8.26 -6.13 -8.55
C MET A 52 -8.60 -5.24 -9.76
N ARG A 53 -8.77 -5.86 -10.94
CA ARG A 53 -9.13 -5.15 -12.19
C ARG A 53 -10.58 -4.67 -12.17
#